data_AF-A0A8S4PRM3-F1
#
_entry.id   AF-A0A8S4PRM3-F1
#
_cell.length_a   1.000
_cell.length_b   1.000
_cell.length_c   1.000
_cell.angle_alpha   90.00
_cell.angle_beta   90.00
_cell.angle_gamma   90.00
#
_symmetry.space_group_name_H-M   'P 1'
#
loop_
_entity.id
_entity.type
_entity.pdbx_description
1 polymer ?
#
loop_
_entity_poly.entity_id
_entity_poly.type
_entity_poly.pdbx_seq_one_letter_code
_entity_poly.pdbx_strand_id
1 'polypeptide(L)'
;QFVPVNSTIEPNPVLKEMKLKSSPAFLRAPTLGIWVHQNVDFNEYVAQFEEVSHNKAFYEVTFNYPVKLDSKDERNNVPKSDNALSFYEGDLAGVSISYAKGPGGEQLKLYHLNNDTKGYVLREYCDRPSGSTAFLDDYYHNMYKQNAEMPGKNFGVYTFATHTDNLKKSVKFYSEILGGSPLKEPLDRKTIKGDGIHNLLFQVDEWKAKENNIEPKNAGIPDISDSGDMKLQTHFVLFDDIQIEISQISSTKSNTKFKPKYDVQTPASINNMFPSFAVDKETNLNEYIKEILDRSTENDFREVRANSVSETEDNYVVEFTKDDLEGFKFALVKGPSGEQIGFCQFTGVAEQVLKNEMLDYGAVSTLFEDTHSILNGKCDYTCSFKHYYDTIHEEL
;
A
#
# COMPACT_ATOMS: atom_id res chain seq x y z
N GLN A 1 8.85 -39.70 14.51
CA GLN A 1 9.93 -39.65 13.50
C GLN A 1 9.28 -39.39 12.15
N PHE A 2 9.34 -38.15 11.66
CA PHE A 2 8.84 -37.79 10.33
C PHE A 2 10.04 -37.70 9.38
N VAL A 3 9.95 -38.41 8.25
CA VAL A 3 10.94 -38.37 7.18
C VAL A 3 10.65 -37.15 6.32
N PRO A 4 11.61 -36.24 6.08
CA PRO A 4 11.41 -35.11 5.19
C PRO A 4 11.49 -35.56 3.73
N VAL A 5 10.58 -35.05 2.91
CA VAL A 5 10.62 -35.18 1.45
C VAL A 5 11.70 -34.24 0.92
N ASN A 6 12.77 -34.82 0.38
CA ASN A 6 13.81 -34.08 -0.33
C ASN A 6 13.29 -33.62 -1.69
N SER A 7 13.02 -32.32 -1.82
CA SER A 7 13.10 -31.62 -3.10
C SER A 7 13.64 -30.22 -2.89
N THR A 8 14.91 -30.13 -2.50
CA THR A 8 15.69 -28.89 -2.53
C THR A 8 16.57 -28.90 -3.77
N ILE A 9 16.19 -28.12 -4.78
CA ILE A 9 17.20 -27.42 -5.56
C ILE A 9 17.80 -26.42 -4.57
N GLU A 10 18.99 -26.71 -4.04
CA GLU A 10 19.70 -25.76 -3.20
C GLU A 10 20.03 -24.51 -4.02
N PRO A 11 19.76 -23.29 -3.52
CA PRO A 11 20.19 -22.07 -4.19
C PRO A 11 21.72 -22.01 -4.21
N ASN A 12 22.27 -21.67 -5.37
CA ASN A 12 23.69 -21.43 -5.62
C ASN A 12 24.33 -20.56 -4.50
N PRO A 13 25.49 -20.95 -3.93
CA PRO A 13 26.15 -20.24 -2.83
C PRO A 13 26.51 -18.76 -3.07
N VAL A 14 26.40 -18.25 -4.30
CA VAL A 14 26.51 -16.80 -4.61
C VAL A 14 25.35 -15.98 -4.02
N LEU A 15 24.21 -16.60 -3.68
CA LEU A 15 23.04 -15.91 -3.09
C LEU A 15 23.17 -15.56 -1.59
N LYS A 16 24.30 -15.90 -0.94
CA LYS A 16 24.51 -15.63 0.49
C LYS A 16 25.01 -14.22 0.80
N GLU A 17 25.63 -13.51 -0.14
CA GLU A 17 26.27 -12.20 0.15
C GLU A 17 25.54 -10.98 -0.41
N MET A 18 24.61 -11.13 -1.37
CA MET A 18 23.71 -10.06 -1.78
C MET A 18 22.33 -10.61 -2.11
N LYS A 19 21.35 -10.32 -1.24
CA LYS A 19 19.94 -10.58 -1.52
C LYS A 19 19.34 -9.31 -2.09
N LEU A 20 19.24 -9.24 -3.42
CA LEU A 20 18.39 -8.28 -4.14
C LEU A 20 16.92 -8.58 -3.87
N LYS A 21 16.51 -8.35 -2.63
CA LYS A 21 15.17 -8.56 -2.10
C LYS A 21 14.47 -7.21 -2.02
N SER A 22 14.35 -6.56 -3.17
CA SER A 22 13.74 -5.24 -3.29
C SER A 22 12.61 -5.19 -4.30
N SER A 23 12.33 -6.27 -5.04
CA SER A 23 11.23 -6.30 -6.01
C SER A 23 9.84 -6.24 -5.32
N PRO A 24 8.90 -5.42 -5.82
CA PRO A 24 7.51 -5.43 -5.34
C PRO A 24 6.78 -6.75 -5.58
N ALA A 25 7.33 -7.64 -6.42
CA ALA A 25 6.71 -8.94 -6.71
C ALA A 25 6.96 -9.99 -5.61
N PHE A 26 7.80 -9.69 -4.61
CA PHE A 26 7.93 -10.58 -3.46
C PHE A 26 6.64 -10.61 -2.66
N LEU A 27 6.17 -11.81 -2.33
CA LEU A 27 5.13 -11.97 -1.34
C LEU A 27 5.60 -11.33 -0.03
N ARG A 28 4.71 -10.55 0.60
CA ARG A 28 5.00 -9.77 1.79
C ARG A 28 5.92 -8.55 1.52
N ALA A 29 6.09 -8.10 0.28
CA ALA A 29 6.66 -6.78 -0.04
C ALA A 29 5.52 -5.75 -0.13
N PRO A 30 5.17 -5.04 0.95
CA PRO A 30 4.16 -4.02 0.86
C PRO A 30 4.63 -2.80 0.05
N THR A 31 3.68 -2.01 -0.43
CA THR A 31 3.95 -0.70 -1.04
C THR A 31 3.06 0.37 -0.44
N LEU A 32 3.61 1.53 -0.12
CA LEU A 32 2.84 2.68 0.34
C LEU A 32 2.46 3.57 -0.84
N GLY A 33 1.16 3.67 -1.09
CA GLY A 33 0.56 4.59 -2.05
C GLY A 33 0.32 5.95 -1.42
N ILE A 34 0.79 7.03 -2.06
CA ILE A 34 0.58 8.42 -1.62
C ILE A 34 -0.21 9.16 -2.69
N TRP A 35 -1.29 9.84 -2.28
CA TRP A 35 -2.07 10.70 -3.18
C TRP A 35 -1.34 12.03 -3.38
N VAL A 36 -1.10 12.40 -4.64
CA VAL A 36 -0.62 13.70 -5.08
C VAL A 36 -1.75 14.55 -5.64
N HIS A 37 -1.84 15.80 -5.18
CA HIS A 37 -2.86 16.78 -5.53
C HIS A 37 -3.08 16.87 -7.06
N GLN A 38 -4.32 16.97 -7.52
CA GLN A 38 -4.67 16.94 -8.96
C GLN A 38 -4.10 18.12 -9.79
N ASN A 39 -4.04 19.32 -9.22
CA ASN A 39 -3.54 20.55 -9.89
C ASN A 39 -2.02 20.62 -10.09
N VAL A 40 -1.32 19.49 -10.09
CA VAL A 40 0.14 19.46 -10.18
C VAL A 40 0.54 18.88 -11.52
N ASP A 41 1.59 19.42 -12.12
CA ASP A 41 2.30 18.69 -13.16
C ASP A 41 2.99 17.50 -12.48
N PHE A 42 2.49 16.30 -12.74
CA PHE A 42 2.90 15.10 -12.03
C PHE A 42 4.31 14.66 -12.40
N ASN A 43 4.70 14.83 -13.66
CA ASN A 43 6.04 14.53 -14.15
C ASN A 43 7.09 15.46 -13.54
N GLU A 44 6.77 16.76 -13.48
CA GLU A 44 7.61 17.75 -12.80
C GLU A 44 7.69 17.48 -11.29
N TYR A 45 6.57 17.08 -10.67
CA TYR A 45 6.55 16.74 -9.25
C TYR A 45 7.47 15.55 -8.92
N VAL A 46 7.48 14.51 -9.75
CA VAL A 46 8.38 13.36 -9.58
C VAL A 46 9.85 13.79 -9.66
N ALA A 47 10.22 14.64 -10.63
CA ALA A 47 11.58 15.16 -10.73
C ALA A 47 11.98 15.96 -9.47
N GLN A 48 11.10 16.85 -9.02
CA GLN A 48 11.33 17.67 -7.83
C GLN A 48 11.44 16.84 -6.55
N PHE A 49 10.64 15.77 -6.42
CA PHE A 49 10.71 14.87 -5.27
C PHE A 49 12.12 14.31 -5.13
N GLU A 50 12.63 13.71 -6.20
CA GLU A 50 13.94 13.08 -6.19
C GLU A 50 15.08 14.09 -5.98
N GLU A 51 15.01 15.24 -6.67
CA GLU A 51 16.00 16.31 -6.53
C GLU A 51 16.07 16.85 -5.09
N VAL A 52 14.91 17.17 -4.49
CA VAL A 52 14.85 17.65 -3.10
C VAL A 52 15.37 16.59 -2.13
N SER A 53 15.08 15.31 -2.38
CA SER A 53 15.59 14.20 -1.57
C SER A 53 17.12 14.13 -1.63
N HIS A 54 17.70 14.23 -2.83
CA HIS A 54 19.16 14.19 -3.01
C HIS A 54 19.85 15.43 -2.45
N ASN A 55 19.27 16.61 -2.60
CA ASN A 55 19.77 17.86 -2.00
C ASN A 55 19.79 17.79 -0.46
N LYS A 56 18.93 16.96 0.14
CA LYS A 56 18.89 16.66 1.58
C LYS A 56 19.72 15.41 1.96
N ALA A 57 20.57 14.93 1.05
CA ALA A 57 21.45 13.78 1.22
C ALA A 57 20.76 12.39 1.34
N PHE A 58 19.52 12.26 0.85
CA PHE A 58 18.82 10.97 0.70
C PHE A 58 19.04 10.39 -0.70
N TYR A 59 20.27 10.04 -1.03
CA TYR A 59 20.66 9.60 -2.39
C TYR A 59 20.10 8.22 -2.79
N GLU A 60 19.65 7.44 -1.82
CA GLU A 60 19.02 6.13 -2.01
C GLU A 60 17.60 6.26 -2.59
N VAL A 61 16.94 7.41 -2.41
CA VAL A 61 15.64 7.68 -3.00
C VAL A 61 15.79 7.66 -4.52
N THR A 62 15.15 6.70 -5.17
CA THR A 62 15.27 6.50 -6.61
C THR A 62 13.92 6.16 -7.23
N PHE A 63 13.51 6.92 -8.24
CA PHE A 63 12.34 6.64 -9.05
C PHE A 63 12.64 5.70 -10.22
N ASN A 64 11.73 4.77 -10.46
CA ASN A 64 11.66 4.01 -11.71
C ASN A 64 10.93 4.85 -12.76
N TYR A 65 11.33 4.72 -14.02
CA TYR A 65 10.64 5.36 -15.15
C TYR A 65 9.95 4.33 -16.06
N PRO A 66 8.81 4.67 -16.68
CA PRO A 66 8.07 3.79 -17.61
C PRO A 66 8.77 3.53 -18.95
N VAL A 67 10.07 3.79 -19.06
CA VAL A 67 10.86 3.53 -20.27
C VAL A 67 11.95 2.51 -19.95
N LYS A 68 12.36 1.72 -20.94
CA LYS A 68 13.44 0.77 -20.75
C LYS A 68 14.75 1.53 -20.63
N LEU A 69 15.53 1.19 -19.62
CA LEU A 69 16.84 1.77 -19.35
C LEU A 69 17.79 0.65 -18.97
N ASP A 70 19.01 0.72 -19.44
CA ASP A 70 20.03 -0.32 -19.25
C ASP A 70 21.15 0.10 -18.29
N SER A 71 21.16 1.38 -17.86
CA SER A 71 22.16 1.94 -16.94
C SER A 71 21.66 3.21 -16.21
N LYS A 72 22.37 3.60 -15.14
CA LYS A 72 22.16 4.88 -14.45
C LYS A 72 22.49 6.09 -15.33
N ASP A 73 23.43 5.95 -16.27
CA ASP A 73 23.79 7.04 -17.18
C ASP A 73 22.66 7.34 -18.18
N GLU A 74 21.99 6.31 -18.69
CA GLU A 74 20.80 6.49 -19.54
C GLU A 74 19.67 7.18 -18.78
N ARG A 75 19.47 6.81 -17.51
CA ARG A 75 18.46 7.42 -16.63
C ARG A 75 18.61 8.94 -16.51
N ASN A 76 19.84 9.43 -16.39
CA ASN A 76 20.10 10.87 -16.24
C ASN A 76 19.70 11.69 -17.47
N ASN A 77 19.48 11.04 -18.62
CA ASN A 77 19.12 11.67 -19.88
C ASN A 77 17.63 11.49 -20.25
N VAL A 78 16.83 10.88 -19.38
CA VAL A 78 15.40 10.66 -19.64
C VAL A 78 14.66 12.00 -19.64
N PRO A 79 13.83 12.28 -20.67
CA PRO A 79 12.99 13.48 -20.68
C PRO A 79 12.02 13.48 -19.50
N LYS A 80 11.81 14.65 -18.88
CA LYS A 80 10.86 14.80 -17.76
C LYS A 80 9.44 14.31 -18.09
N SER A 81 9.03 14.36 -19.35
CA SER A 81 7.72 13.86 -19.80
C SER A 81 7.50 12.36 -19.52
N ASP A 82 8.59 11.63 -19.31
CA ASP A 82 8.60 10.17 -19.17
C ASP A 82 8.90 9.76 -17.71
N ASN A 83 8.68 10.64 -16.72
CA ASN A 83 8.93 10.34 -15.30
C ASN A 83 7.79 9.54 -14.64
N ALA A 84 6.60 9.56 -15.22
CA ALA A 84 5.40 8.90 -14.71
C ALA A 84 4.64 8.20 -15.84
N LEU A 85 3.89 7.16 -15.46
CA LEU A 85 2.99 6.44 -16.37
C LEU A 85 1.57 6.98 -16.23
N SER A 86 1.01 7.49 -17.32
CA SER A 86 -0.39 7.94 -17.40
C SER A 86 -1.23 6.96 -18.20
N PHE A 87 -2.38 6.59 -17.64
CA PHE A 87 -3.40 5.78 -18.30
C PHE A 87 -4.45 6.71 -18.90
N TYR A 88 -4.53 6.78 -20.22
CA TYR A 88 -5.47 7.65 -20.94
C TYR A 88 -6.77 6.94 -21.33
N GLU A 89 -6.74 5.61 -21.42
CA GLU A 89 -7.86 4.78 -21.86
C GLU A 89 -8.02 3.55 -20.96
N GLY A 90 -9.17 2.90 -21.08
CA GLY A 90 -9.54 1.72 -20.28
C GLY A 90 -9.92 2.07 -18.85
N ASP A 91 -9.99 1.04 -18.00
CA ASP A 91 -10.54 1.18 -16.64
C ASP A 91 -9.69 2.03 -15.68
N LEU A 92 -8.42 2.26 -16.01
CA LEU A 92 -7.53 3.15 -15.26
C LEU A 92 -7.42 4.54 -15.93
N ALA A 93 -8.22 4.83 -16.95
CA ALA A 93 -8.22 6.15 -17.60
C ALA A 93 -8.35 7.26 -16.55
N GLY A 94 -7.43 8.23 -16.61
CA GLY A 94 -7.35 9.34 -15.66
C GLY A 94 -6.45 9.09 -14.45
N VAL A 95 -5.85 7.91 -14.32
CA VAL A 95 -4.82 7.60 -13.33
C VAL A 95 -3.44 7.89 -13.92
N SER A 96 -2.58 8.56 -13.16
CA SER A 96 -1.14 8.58 -13.37
C SER A 96 -0.42 8.03 -12.15
N ILE A 97 0.61 7.23 -12.37
CA ILE A 97 1.41 6.63 -11.30
C ILE A 97 2.91 6.83 -11.51
N SER A 98 3.62 6.96 -10.40
CA SER A 98 5.07 6.88 -10.35
C SER A 98 5.49 5.95 -9.21
N TYR A 99 6.68 5.37 -9.31
CA TYR A 99 7.14 4.34 -8.39
C TYR A 99 8.57 4.62 -7.96
N ALA A 100 8.85 4.46 -6.67
CA ALA A 100 10.17 4.76 -6.11
C ALA A 100 10.57 3.77 -5.02
N LYS A 101 11.88 3.71 -4.78
CA LYS A 101 12.45 3.22 -3.53
C LYS A 101 12.64 4.40 -2.59
N GLY A 102 12.23 4.28 -1.33
CA GLY A 102 12.57 5.23 -0.27
C GLY A 102 14.00 5.03 0.27
N PRO A 103 14.42 5.84 1.26
CA PRO A 103 15.80 5.81 1.77
C PRO A 103 16.19 4.49 2.45
N GLY A 104 15.24 3.74 3.01
CA GLY A 104 15.50 2.39 3.50
C GLY A 104 15.58 1.38 2.36
N GLY A 105 14.83 1.61 1.28
CA GLY A 105 14.56 0.66 0.20
C GLY A 105 13.12 0.12 0.23
N GLU A 106 12.26 0.71 1.06
CA GLU A 106 10.82 0.52 1.07
C GLU A 106 10.19 0.94 -0.27
N GLN A 107 9.03 0.36 -0.58
CA GLN A 107 8.34 0.61 -1.84
C GLN A 107 7.37 1.78 -1.70
N LEU A 108 7.53 2.80 -2.54
CA LEU A 108 6.65 3.96 -2.61
C LEU A 108 5.97 4.01 -3.98
N LYS A 109 4.68 4.36 -3.98
CA LYS A 109 3.91 4.60 -5.20
C LYS A 109 3.19 5.93 -5.08
N LEU A 110 3.38 6.81 -6.05
CA LEU A 110 2.65 8.08 -6.12
C LEU A 110 1.46 7.91 -7.04
N TYR A 111 0.32 8.44 -6.61
CA TYR A 111 -0.93 8.43 -7.38
C TYR A 111 -1.36 9.86 -7.69
N HIS A 112 -1.70 10.12 -8.94
CA HIS A 112 -2.35 11.34 -9.38
C HIS A 112 -3.59 10.95 -10.16
N LEU A 113 -4.75 11.48 -9.73
CA LEU A 113 -6.05 11.16 -10.30
C LEU A 113 -6.62 12.42 -10.94
N ASN A 114 -7.13 12.31 -12.17
CA ASN A 114 -7.94 13.37 -12.76
C ASN A 114 -9.30 13.48 -12.04
N ASN A 115 -10.11 14.48 -12.42
CA ASN A 115 -11.40 14.73 -11.78
C ASN A 115 -12.36 13.55 -11.91
N ASP A 116 -12.40 12.89 -13.06
CA ASP A 116 -13.34 11.81 -13.34
C ASP A 116 -13.05 10.58 -12.48
N THR A 117 -11.79 10.12 -12.49
CA THR A 117 -11.36 8.99 -11.65
C THR A 117 -11.49 9.33 -10.16
N LYS A 118 -11.14 10.55 -9.76
CA LYS A 118 -11.34 11.03 -8.38
C LYS A 118 -12.80 10.92 -7.98
N GLY A 119 -13.73 11.27 -8.86
CA GLY A 119 -15.17 11.13 -8.64
C GLY A 119 -15.57 9.68 -8.34
N TYR A 120 -15.04 8.70 -9.08
CA TYR A 120 -15.32 7.28 -8.82
C TYR A 120 -14.83 6.81 -7.46
N VAL A 121 -13.60 7.17 -7.06
CA VAL A 121 -13.09 6.84 -5.72
C VAL A 121 -13.98 7.49 -4.66
N LEU A 122 -14.30 8.77 -4.86
CA LEU A 122 -15.05 9.55 -3.88
C LEU A 122 -16.43 8.97 -3.57
N ARG A 123 -17.12 8.39 -4.58
CA ARG A 123 -18.43 7.79 -4.36
C ARG A 123 -18.41 6.70 -3.31
N GLU A 124 -17.37 5.87 -3.34
CA GLU A 124 -17.18 4.77 -2.38
C GLU A 124 -16.88 5.30 -0.98
N TYR A 125 -16.13 6.41 -0.85
CA TYR A 125 -15.89 7.05 0.44
C TYR A 125 -17.17 7.66 1.03
N CYS A 126 -17.96 8.37 0.22
CA CYS A 126 -19.22 8.98 0.66
C CYS A 126 -20.32 7.94 0.99
N ASP A 127 -20.37 6.80 0.29
CA ASP A 127 -21.33 5.72 0.58
C ASP A 127 -21.09 5.05 1.94
N ARG A 128 -19.85 5.09 2.45
CA ARG A 128 -19.39 4.35 3.63
C ARG A 128 -19.06 5.23 4.84
N PRO A 129 -19.56 6.46 4.87
CA PRO A 129 -19.02 7.52 5.72
C PRO A 129 -17.50 7.46 5.99
N SER A 130 -16.69 7.18 4.97
CA SER A 130 -15.24 7.04 5.06
C SER A 130 -14.53 8.38 4.77
N GLY A 131 -13.34 8.63 5.35
CA GLY A 131 -12.65 9.92 5.26
C GLY A 131 -11.17 9.81 4.92
N SER A 132 -10.73 10.52 3.87
CA SER A 132 -9.32 10.74 3.56
C SER A 132 -9.04 12.24 3.39
N THR A 133 -7.87 12.71 3.82
CA THR A 133 -7.45 14.11 3.68
C THR A 133 -7.45 14.58 2.22
N ALA A 134 -7.36 13.63 1.26
CA ALA A 134 -7.42 13.92 -0.17
C ALA A 134 -8.78 14.45 -0.66
N PHE A 135 -9.82 14.31 0.17
CA PHE A 135 -11.20 14.72 -0.15
C PHE A 135 -11.68 15.92 0.67
N LEU A 136 -10.82 16.51 1.48
CA LEU A 136 -11.17 17.70 2.25
C LEU A 136 -11.30 18.92 1.35
N ASP A 137 -12.41 19.64 1.48
CA ASP A 137 -12.69 20.88 0.77
C ASP A 137 -11.78 22.04 1.24
N ASP A 138 -11.32 21.99 2.49
CA ASP A 138 -10.51 22.99 3.18
C ASP A 138 -9.05 22.57 3.39
N TYR A 139 -8.54 21.61 2.59
CA TYR A 139 -7.19 21.09 2.77
C TYR A 139 -6.14 22.21 2.73
N TYR A 140 -5.58 22.52 3.91
CA TYR A 140 -4.67 23.65 4.08
C TYR A 140 -3.22 23.24 3.87
N HIS A 141 -2.45 24.07 3.14
CA HIS A 141 -1.00 23.97 3.07
C HIS A 141 -0.38 24.33 4.43
N ASN A 142 -0.28 23.36 5.32
CA ASN A 142 0.33 23.56 6.63
C ASN A 142 1.84 23.90 6.53
N MET A 143 2.33 24.67 7.51
CA MET A 143 3.70 25.17 7.52
C MET A 143 4.75 24.05 7.54
N TYR A 144 4.48 22.90 8.15
CA TYR A 144 5.46 21.82 8.17
C TYR A 144 5.62 21.17 6.78
N LYS A 145 4.55 21.03 5.97
CA LYS A 145 4.68 20.59 4.56
C LYS A 145 5.46 21.60 3.73
N GLN A 146 5.31 22.90 4.03
CA GLN A 146 6.13 23.94 3.40
C GLN A 146 7.60 23.83 3.81
N ASN A 147 7.88 23.57 5.11
CA ASN A 147 9.24 23.39 5.64
C ASN A 147 9.94 22.14 5.08
N ALA A 148 9.18 21.16 4.59
CA ALA A 148 9.75 19.97 3.96
C ALA A 148 10.43 20.28 2.61
N GLU A 149 10.31 21.52 2.09
CA GLU A 149 10.81 21.98 0.77
C GLU A 149 10.26 21.20 -0.43
N MET A 150 9.55 20.10 -0.20
CA MET A 150 8.64 19.52 -1.15
C MET A 150 7.48 20.48 -1.39
N PRO A 151 6.85 20.48 -2.58
CA PRO A 151 5.72 21.36 -2.87
C PRO A 151 4.46 21.25 -1.98
N GLY A 152 4.46 20.44 -0.91
CA GLY A 152 3.31 20.22 -0.03
C GLY A 152 2.09 19.59 -0.72
N LYS A 153 2.32 18.96 -1.88
CA LYS A 153 1.28 18.44 -2.79
C LYS A 153 0.79 17.03 -2.45
N ASN A 154 1.39 16.36 -1.46
CA ASN A 154 0.88 15.06 -0.99
C ASN A 154 -0.30 15.28 -0.04
N PHE A 155 -1.47 14.74 -0.39
CA PHE A 155 -2.63 14.78 0.49
C PHE A 155 -2.50 13.82 1.66
N GLY A 156 -1.94 12.64 1.44
CA GLY A 156 -1.76 11.62 2.46
C GLY A 156 -1.56 10.24 1.87
N VAL A 157 -1.65 9.23 2.74
CA VAL A 157 -1.67 7.83 2.31
C VAL A 157 -2.96 7.58 1.53
N TYR A 158 -2.80 7.06 0.33
CA TYR A 158 -3.91 6.63 -0.51
C TYR A 158 -4.15 5.13 -0.37
N THR A 159 -3.09 4.34 -0.53
CA THR A 159 -3.19 2.88 -0.49
C THR A 159 -2.08 2.26 0.34
N PHE A 160 -2.35 1.07 0.88
CA PHE A 160 -1.32 0.15 1.32
C PHE A 160 -1.43 -1.12 0.48
N ALA A 161 -0.41 -1.44 -0.31
CA ALA A 161 -0.42 -2.60 -1.19
C ALA A 161 0.21 -3.82 -0.54
N THR A 162 -0.29 -5.00 -0.86
CA THR A 162 0.29 -6.30 -0.50
C THR A 162 0.23 -7.27 -1.67
N HIS A 163 1.16 -8.23 -1.70
CA HIS A 163 1.26 -9.25 -2.73
C HIS A 163 0.91 -10.64 -2.19
N THR A 164 0.09 -11.39 -2.94
CA THR A 164 -0.48 -12.68 -2.53
C THR A 164 -0.35 -13.78 -3.59
N ASP A 165 -0.16 -15.02 -3.14
CA ASP A 165 -0.26 -16.21 -3.99
C ASP A 165 -1.70 -16.71 -4.14
N ASN A 166 -2.70 -16.09 -3.52
CA ASN A 166 -4.10 -16.37 -3.75
C ASN A 166 -4.98 -15.11 -3.65
N LEU A 167 -5.11 -14.41 -4.77
CA LEU A 167 -5.86 -13.16 -4.87
C LEU A 167 -7.29 -13.26 -4.34
N LYS A 168 -8.07 -14.25 -4.83
CA LYS A 168 -9.46 -14.45 -4.41
C LYS A 168 -9.57 -14.70 -2.91
N LYS A 169 -8.69 -15.54 -2.35
CA LYS A 169 -8.65 -15.84 -0.92
C LYS A 169 -8.27 -14.59 -0.12
N SER A 170 -7.24 -13.86 -0.52
CA SER A 170 -6.86 -12.61 0.15
C SER A 170 -7.95 -11.55 0.11
N VAL A 171 -8.58 -11.29 -1.03
CA VAL A 171 -9.70 -10.32 -1.10
C VAL A 171 -10.79 -10.68 -0.09
N LYS A 172 -11.18 -11.96 -0.02
CA LYS A 172 -12.13 -12.44 0.99
C LYS A 172 -11.65 -12.23 2.42
N PHE A 173 -10.37 -12.41 2.71
CA PHE A 173 -9.84 -12.14 4.05
C PHE A 173 -10.05 -10.68 4.44
N TYR A 174 -9.59 -9.75 3.60
CA TYR A 174 -9.68 -8.32 3.89
C TYR A 174 -11.13 -7.83 3.93
N SER A 175 -12.05 -8.43 3.16
CA SER A 175 -13.46 -8.01 3.17
C SER A 175 -14.35 -8.74 4.17
N GLU A 176 -14.27 -10.07 4.24
CA GLU A 176 -15.18 -10.91 5.02
C GLU A 176 -14.67 -11.18 6.45
N ILE A 177 -13.35 -11.11 6.69
CA ILE A 177 -12.76 -11.33 8.03
C ILE A 177 -12.41 -10.00 8.71
N LEU A 178 -11.76 -9.08 7.98
CA LEU A 178 -11.35 -7.78 8.53
C LEU A 178 -12.41 -6.68 8.36
N GLY A 179 -13.47 -6.91 7.56
CA GLY A 179 -14.60 -5.98 7.45
C GLY A 179 -14.43 -4.85 6.42
N GLY A 180 -13.40 -4.87 5.59
CA GLY A 180 -13.26 -3.94 4.47
C GLY A 180 -14.29 -4.20 3.37
N SER A 181 -14.37 -3.31 2.38
CA SER A 181 -15.21 -3.54 1.19
C SER A 181 -14.44 -3.38 -0.10
N PRO A 182 -14.57 -4.32 -1.05
CA PRO A 182 -14.07 -4.11 -2.39
C PRO A 182 -14.60 -2.79 -2.96
N LEU A 183 -13.73 -2.00 -3.60
CA LEU A 183 -14.18 -0.88 -4.42
C LEU A 183 -15.05 -1.42 -5.56
N LYS A 184 -15.92 -0.57 -6.11
CA LYS A 184 -16.71 -0.92 -7.29
C LYS A 184 -15.95 -0.63 -8.58
N GLU A 185 -16.44 -1.20 -9.68
CA GLU A 185 -16.00 -0.83 -11.03
C GLU A 185 -16.23 0.68 -11.27
N PRO A 186 -15.37 1.36 -12.05
CA PRO A 186 -14.30 0.78 -12.88
C PRO A 186 -12.95 0.66 -12.15
N LEU A 187 -12.88 0.66 -10.82
CA LEU A 187 -11.58 0.66 -10.12
C LEU A 187 -11.12 -0.72 -9.61
N ASP A 188 -12.03 -1.69 -9.45
CA ASP A 188 -11.70 -3.05 -8.96
C ASP A 188 -11.27 -4.01 -10.09
N ARG A 189 -10.60 -5.11 -9.73
CA ARG A 189 -10.31 -6.27 -10.58
C ARG A 189 -9.45 -6.01 -11.83
N LYS A 190 -8.35 -5.25 -11.70
CA LYS A 190 -7.54 -4.87 -12.86
C LYS A 190 -6.51 -5.90 -13.23
N THR A 191 -6.43 -6.20 -14.53
CA THR A 191 -5.34 -6.97 -15.12
C THR A 191 -4.44 -6.01 -15.89
N ILE A 192 -3.17 -5.98 -15.52
CA ILE A 192 -2.20 -5.02 -16.00
C ILE A 192 -1.00 -5.78 -16.59
N LYS A 193 -0.59 -5.36 -17.79
CA LYS A 193 0.55 -5.87 -18.56
C LYS A 193 1.06 -4.75 -19.47
N GLY A 194 2.36 -4.71 -19.72
CA GLY A 194 2.96 -3.83 -20.72
C GLY A 194 4.35 -3.35 -20.33
N ASP A 195 5.09 -2.86 -21.32
CA ASP A 195 6.47 -2.41 -21.11
C ASP A 195 6.55 -1.25 -20.12
N GLY A 196 5.65 -0.27 -20.22
CA GLY A 196 5.64 0.90 -19.34
C GLY A 196 5.45 0.56 -17.87
N ILE A 197 4.46 -0.28 -17.55
CA ILE A 197 4.22 -0.72 -16.17
C ILE A 197 5.31 -1.69 -15.68
N HIS A 198 5.86 -2.52 -16.56
CA HIS A 198 6.98 -3.40 -16.22
C HIS A 198 8.18 -2.57 -15.74
N ASN A 199 8.63 -1.62 -16.55
CA ASN A 199 9.76 -0.75 -16.20
C ASN A 199 9.46 0.04 -14.94
N LEU A 200 8.23 0.58 -14.82
CA LEU A 200 7.84 1.34 -13.64
C LEU A 200 7.93 0.52 -12.35
N LEU A 201 7.64 -0.79 -12.36
CA LEU A 201 7.69 -1.61 -11.13
C LEU A 201 9.07 -2.20 -10.86
N PHE A 202 9.86 -2.53 -11.89
CA PHE A 202 11.02 -3.42 -11.75
C PHE A 202 12.36 -2.86 -12.19
N GLN A 203 12.42 -1.70 -12.86
CA GLN A 203 13.63 -1.17 -13.49
C GLN A 203 14.87 -1.13 -12.58
N VAL A 204 14.78 -0.52 -11.38
CA VAL A 204 15.93 -0.45 -10.45
C VAL A 204 16.37 -1.85 -10.00
N ASP A 205 15.44 -2.79 -9.84
CA ASP A 205 15.76 -4.15 -9.41
C ASP A 205 16.43 -4.94 -10.55
N GLU A 206 16.04 -4.70 -11.80
CA GLU A 206 16.65 -5.30 -12.99
C GLU A 206 18.08 -4.82 -13.22
N TRP A 207 18.35 -3.51 -13.04
CA TRP A 207 19.72 -2.98 -13.12
C TRP A 207 20.64 -3.67 -12.14
N LYS A 208 20.21 -3.75 -10.88
CA LYS A 208 21.01 -4.38 -9.83
C LYS A 208 21.21 -5.87 -10.11
N ALA A 209 20.19 -6.57 -10.62
CA ALA A 209 20.33 -7.96 -11.02
C ALA A 209 21.39 -8.13 -12.13
N LYS A 210 21.35 -7.26 -13.15
CA LYS A 210 22.32 -7.22 -14.26
C LYS A 210 23.74 -6.91 -13.80
N GLU A 211 23.93 -5.89 -12.96
CA GLU A 211 25.23 -5.53 -12.36
C GLU A 211 25.86 -6.70 -11.59
N ASN A 212 25.03 -7.56 -11.01
CA ASN A 212 25.45 -8.73 -10.26
C ASN A 212 25.45 -10.04 -11.07
N ASN A 213 25.22 -9.98 -12.39
CA ASN A 213 25.11 -11.15 -13.27
C ASN A 213 24.05 -12.17 -12.81
N ILE A 214 22.92 -11.69 -12.28
CA ILE A 214 21.78 -12.49 -11.84
C ILE A 214 20.65 -12.32 -12.87
N GLU A 215 20.15 -13.45 -13.39
CA GLU A 215 18.94 -13.45 -14.22
C GLU A 215 17.73 -12.86 -13.46
N PRO A 216 16.94 -11.94 -14.05
CA PRO A 216 15.85 -11.25 -13.34
C PRO A 216 14.88 -12.19 -12.60
N LYS A 217 14.48 -13.31 -13.23
CA LYS A 217 13.62 -14.32 -12.61
C LYS A 217 14.21 -14.91 -11.31
N ASN A 218 15.54 -15.06 -11.24
CA ASN A 218 16.23 -15.57 -10.07
C ASN A 218 16.36 -14.51 -8.96
N ALA A 219 16.25 -13.22 -9.33
CA ALA A 219 16.16 -12.09 -8.41
C ALA A 219 14.71 -11.82 -7.93
N GLY A 220 13.72 -12.61 -8.36
CA GLY A 220 12.32 -12.38 -7.99
C GLY A 220 11.68 -11.23 -8.78
N ILE A 221 12.11 -11.02 -10.03
CA ILE A 221 11.54 -10.06 -10.97
C ILE A 221 10.75 -10.83 -12.04
N PRO A 222 9.43 -10.60 -12.17
CA PRO A 222 8.58 -11.25 -13.17
C PRO A 222 8.59 -10.50 -14.50
N ASP A 223 8.33 -11.21 -15.59
CA ASP A 223 8.19 -10.60 -16.92
C ASP A 223 6.72 -10.29 -17.26
N ILE A 224 6.26 -9.11 -16.82
CA ILE A 224 4.96 -8.53 -17.19
C ILE A 224 5.02 -7.56 -18.40
N SER A 225 6.14 -7.52 -19.12
CA SER A 225 6.30 -6.72 -20.35
C SER A 225 5.34 -7.19 -21.43
N ASP A 226 5.17 -6.44 -22.53
CA ASP A 226 4.27 -6.85 -23.63
C ASP A 226 4.66 -8.21 -24.22
N SER A 227 5.96 -8.45 -24.33
CA SER A 227 6.55 -9.73 -24.79
C SER A 227 6.52 -10.84 -23.72
N GLY A 228 6.40 -10.45 -22.45
CA GLY A 228 6.41 -11.34 -21.30
C GLY A 228 5.21 -12.27 -21.24
N ASP A 229 5.34 -13.32 -20.43
CA ASP A 229 4.28 -14.31 -20.24
C ASP A 229 3.54 -14.15 -18.92
N MET A 230 3.78 -13.09 -18.14
CA MET A 230 3.10 -12.82 -16.87
C MET A 230 2.17 -11.60 -16.95
N LYS A 231 1.26 -11.52 -15.97
CA LYS A 231 0.34 -10.39 -15.76
C LYS A 231 0.21 -10.08 -14.27
N LEU A 232 0.00 -8.80 -13.96
CA LEU A 232 -0.35 -8.33 -12.62
C LEU A 232 -1.88 -8.24 -12.52
N GLN A 233 -2.46 -8.84 -11.49
CA GLN A 233 -3.88 -8.68 -11.16
C GLN A 233 -3.99 -7.94 -9.84
N THR A 234 -4.87 -6.95 -9.74
CA THR A 234 -5.04 -6.14 -8.52
C THR A 234 -6.52 -5.91 -8.17
N HIS A 235 -6.79 -5.84 -6.87
CA HIS A 235 -8.08 -5.48 -6.27
C HIS A 235 -7.85 -4.44 -5.18
N PHE A 236 -8.86 -3.61 -4.93
CA PHE A 236 -8.81 -2.60 -3.87
C PHE A 236 -9.91 -2.87 -2.85
N VAL A 237 -9.55 -2.95 -1.57
CA VAL A 237 -10.47 -3.11 -0.45
C VAL A 237 -10.40 -1.86 0.43
N LEU A 238 -11.48 -1.08 0.46
CA LEU A 238 -11.60 0.14 1.23
C LEU A 238 -11.91 -0.16 2.71
N PHE A 239 -11.07 0.40 3.58
CA PHE A 239 -11.36 0.67 4.98
C PHE A 239 -11.64 2.16 5.14
N ASP A 240 -12.02 2.59 6.33
CA ASP A 240 -12.58 3.92 6.55
C ASP A 240 -11.71 5.09 6.08
N ASP A 241 -10.39 4.99 6.14
CA ASP A 241 -9.47 6.10 5.81
C ASP A 241 -8.38 5.72 4.80
N ILE A 242 -8.29 4.43 4.46
CA ILE A 242 -7.30 3.87 3.56
C ILE A 242 -7.87 2.69 2.77
N GLN A 243 -7.40 2.49 1.54
CA GLN A 243 -7.67 1.26 0.80
C GLN A 243 -6.45 0.33 0.74
N ILE A 244 -6.69 -0.97 0.87
CA ILE A 244 -5.68 -2.01 0.69
C ILE A 244 -5.68 -2.46 -0.76
N GLU A 245 -4.54 -2.31 -1.44
CA GLU A 245 -4.32 -2.84 -2.80
C GLU A 245 -3.78 -4.27 -2.70
N ILE A 246 -4.55 -5.26 -3.13
CA ILE A 246 -4.17 -6.67 -3.06
C ILE A 246 -3.81 -7.13 -4.47
N SER A 247 -2.58 -7.62 -4.64
CA SER A 247 -2.08 -7.97 -5.97
C SER A 247 -1.56 -9.40 -6.09
N GLN A 248 -1.62 -9.96 -7.29
CA GLN A 248 -1.08 -11.27 -7.65
C GLN A 248 -0.45 -11.25 -9.03
N ILE A 249 0.73 -11.86 -9.18
CA ILE A 249 1.35 -12.07 -10.48
C ILE A 249 1.21 -13.54 -10.89
N SER A 250 0.72 -13.75 -12.10
CA SER A 250 0.51 -15.08 -12.65
C SER A 250 0.84 -15.14 -14.12
N SER A 251 1.08 -16.35 -14.61
CA SER A 251 1.27 -16.62 -16.03
C SER A 251 -0.02 -16.32 -16.80
N THR A 252 0.14 -15.75 -17.99
CA THR A 252 -0.91 -15.54 -18.99
C THR A 252 -1.25 -16.82 -19.73
N LYS A 253 -0.35 -17.81 -19.73
CA LYS A 253 -0.45 -19.06 -20.50
C LYS A 253 -0.80 -20.28 -19.64
N SER A 254 -0.68 -20.17 -18.32
CA SER A 254 -0.85 -21.29 -17.39
C SER A 254 -1.37 -20.81 -16.04
N ASN A 255 -1.77 -21.74 -15.17
CA ASN A 255 -2.14 -21.43 -13.78
C ASN A 255 -0.92 -21.22 -12.86
N THR A 256 0.28 -21.08 -13.43
CA THR A 256 1.52 -20.84 -12.68
C THR A 256 1.51 -19.45 -12.07
N LYS A 257 1.87 -19.35 -10.80
CA LYS A 257 1.94 -18.09 -10.05
C LYS A 257 3.39 -17.71 -9.82
N PHE A 258 3.71 -16.43 -9.97
CA PHE A 258 5.01 -15.89 -9.58
C PHE A 258 4.96 -15.53 -8.10
N LYS A 259 5.74 -16.24 -7.28
CA LYS A 259 5.60 -16.18 -5.82
C LYS A 259 6.92 -16.24 -5.06
N PRO A 260 7.92 -15.42 -5.41
CA PRO A 260 9.13 -15.32 -4.60
C PRO A 260 8.76 -14.84 -3.18
N LYS A 261 9.42 -15.38 -2.15
CA LYS A 261 9.14 -15.09 -0.73
C LYS A 261 10.38 -14.55 -0.04
N TYR A 262 10.21 -13.61 0.88
CA TYR A 262 11.26 -13.28 1.85
C TYR A 262 11.45 -14.44 2.83
N ASP A 263 12.71 -14.85 3.01
CA ASP A 263 13.06 -15.86 4.04
C ASP A 263 12.69 -15.47 5.47
N VAL A 264 12.68 -14.16 5.79
CA VAL A 264 12.34 -13.64 7.13
C VAL A 264 11.56 -12.34 6.96
N GLN A 265 10.50 -12.20 7.74
CA GLN A 265 9.64 -11.02 7.79
C GLN A 265 9.17 -10.81 9.24
N THR A 266 9.82 -9.86 9.91
CA THR A 266 9.48 -9.38 11.26
C THR A 266 9.39 -7.85 11.21
N PRO A 267 8.61 -7.19 12.09
CA PRO A 267 8.65 -5.73 12.21
C PRO A 267 10.06 -5.17 12.40
N ALA A 268 10.98 -5.98 12.94
CA ALA A 268 12.39 -5.61 13.12
C ALA A 268 13.23 -5.68 11.83
N SER A 269 12.69 -6.19 10.71
CA SER A 269 13.40 -6.23 9.44
C SER A 269 13.36 -4.86 8.77
N ILE A 270 14.53 -4.37 8.35
CA ILE A 270 14.65 -3.15 7.56
C ILE A 270 13.78 -3.26 6.30
N ASN A 271 13.06 -2.18 5.95
CA ASN A 271 12.15 -2.04 4.80
C ASN A 271 10.86 -2.83 4.86
N ASN A 272 10.60 -3.52 5.96
CA ASN A 272 9.32 -4.14 6.16
C ASN A 272 8.30 -3.10 6.62
N MET A 273 7.10 -3.15 6.04
CA MET A 273 5.99 -2.27 6.38
C MET A 273 4.75 -3.10 6.69
N PHE A 274 3.79 -2.52 7.40
CA PHE A 274 2.46 -3.10 7.58
C PHE A 274 1.45 -2.01 7.89
N PRO A 275 0.18 -2.18 7.51
CA PRO A 275 -0.88 -1.31 7.96
C PRO A 275 -1.25 -1.70 9.40
N SER A 276 -1.72 -0.72 10.17
CA SER A 276 -2.34 -0.98 11.47
C SER A 276 -3.75 -0.40 11.47
N PHE A 277 -4.71 -1.19 11.94
CA PHE A 277 -6.11 -0.80 12.01
C PHE A 277 -6.46 -0.36 13.43
N ALA A 278 -7.06 0.84 13.56
CA ALA A 278 -7.59 1.29 14.81
C ALA A 278 -8.87 0.51 15.16
N VAL A 279 -8.97 0.05 16.39
CA VAL A 279 -10.10 -0.71 16.93
C VAL A 279 -10.80 0.16 17.95
N ASP A 280 -12.13 0.19 17.88
CA ASP A 280 -13.00 0.93 18.78
C ASP A 280 -12.66 0.66 20.26
N LYS A 281 -12.69 1.71 21.09
CA LYS A 281 -12.24 1.64 22.49
C LYS A 281 -13.12 0.77 23.39
N GLU A 282 -14.38 0.55 23.03
CA GLU A 282 -15.31 -0.30 23.78
C GLU A 282 -15.12 -1.78 23.42
N THR A 283 -14.39 -2.08 22.34
CA THR A 283 -14.07 -3.46 21.94
C THR A 283 -13.00 -4.06 22.85
N ASN A 284 -13.20 -5.27 23.35
CA ASN A 284 -12.11 -6.02 23.97
C ASN A 284 -11.12 -6.47 22.90
N LEU A 285 -9.97 -5.78 22.79
CA LEU A 285 -9.01 -6.04 21.72
C LEU A 285 -8.50 -7.49 21.73
N ASN A 286 -8.28 -8.12 22.90
CA ASN A 286 -7.77 -9.49 22.94
C ASN A 286 -8.81 -10.49 22.40
N GLU A 287 -10.07 -10.32 22.80
CA GLU A 287 -11.18 -11.12 22.29
C GLU A 287 -11.41 -10.89 20.79
N TYR A 288 -11.25 -9.66 20.31
CA TYR A 288 -11.35 -9.34 18.89
C TYR A 288 -10.26 -10.03 18.06
N ILE A 289 -9.01 -10.05 18.54
CA ILE A 289 -7.94 -10.80 17.86
C ILE A 289 -8.26 -12.30 17.85
N LYS A 290 -8.78 -12.85 18.95
CA LYS A 290 -9.24 -14.24 18.98
C LYS A 290 -10.35 -14.50 17.97
N GLU A 291 -11.34 -13.62 17.87
CA GLU A 291 -12.43 -13.72 16.89
C GLU A 291 -11.90 -13.67 15.45
N ILE A 292 -10.89 -12.86 15.16
CA ILE A 292 -10.20 -12.88 13.85
C ILE A 292 -9.58 -14.26 13.59
N LEU A 293 -8.89 -14.86 14.55
CA LEU A 293 -8.28 -16.18 14.40
C LEU A 293 -9.32 -17.30 14.22
N ASP A 294 -10.40 -17.24 14.99
CA ASP A 294 -11.50 -18.22 14.94
C ASP A 294 -12.23 -18.11 13.59
N ARG A 295 -12.69 -16.92 13.20
CA ARG A 295 -13.32 -16.68 11.89
C ARG A 295 -12.39 -17.03 10.73
N SER A 296 -11.10 -16.74 10.85
CA SER A 296 -10.09 -17.14 9.87
C SER A 296 -10.06 -18.65 9.71
N THR A 297 -10.03 -19.39 10.82
CA THR A 297 -10.02 -20.86 10.82
C THR A 297 -11.31 -21.42 10.21
N GLU A 298 -12.47 -20.88 10.59
CA GLU A 298 -13.79 -21.26 10.06
C GLU A 298 -13.89 -21.04 8.54
N ASN A 299 -13.22 -20.00 8.02
CA ASN A 299 -13.17 -19.66 6.59
C ASN A 299 -11.94 -20.24 5.86
N ASP A 300 -11.28 -21.25 6.43
CA ASP A 300 -10.12 -21.96 5.86
C ASP A 300 -8.86 -21.10 5.63
N PHE A 301 -8.73 -19.99 6.36
CA PHE A 301 -7.51 -19.19 6.51
C PHE A 301 -6.61 -19.73 7.63
N ARG A 302 -6.28 -21.03 7.54
CA ARG A 302 -5.52 -21.77 8.56
C ARG A 302 -4.08 -21.31 8.72
N GLU A 303 -3.60 -20.36 7.94
CA GLU A 303 -2.27 -19.77 8.00
C GLU A 303 -2.22 -18.46 8.80
N VAL A 304 -3.37 -17.87 9.12
CA VAL A 304 -3.47 -16.63 9.91
C VAL A 304 -3.05 -16.90 11.36
N ARG A 305 -2.17 -16.08 11.92
CA ARG A 305 -1.60 -16.27 13.26
C ARG A 305 -1.51 -14.93 13.97
N ALA A 306 -1.65 -14.91 15.29
CA ALA A 306 -1.30 -13.77 16.11
C ALA A 306 -0.07 -14.07 16.94
N ASN A 307 0.74 -13.05 17.22
CA ASN A 307 1.78 -13.17 18.22
C ASN A 307 1.15 -13.14 19.61
N SER A 308 1.45 -14.15 20.43
CA SER A 308 1.07 -14.13 21.85
C SER A 308 2.13 -13.40 22.66
N VAL A 309 1.70 -12.59 23.62
CA VAL A 309 2.55 -11.96 24.63
C VAL A 309 2.79 -12.88 25.84
N SER A 310 2.04 -13.98 25.92
CA SER A 310 2.16 -15.01 26.96
C SER A 310 2.47 -16.38 26.35
N GLU A 311 3.34 -17.16 27.01
CA GLU A 311 3.63 -18.53 26.59
C GLU A 311 2.52 -19.52 26.98
N THR A 312 1.66 -19.15 27.93
CA THR A 312 0.72 -20.08 28.59
C THR A 312 -0.75 -19.72 28.41
N GLU A 313 -1.04 -18.51 27.91
CA GLU A 313 -2.41 -18.00 27.75
C GLU A 313 -2.58 -17.36 26.37
N ASP A 314 -3.82 -17.41 25.85
CA ASP A 314 -4.23 -16.68 24.64
C ASP A 314 -4.34 -15.19 24.96
N ASN A 315 -3.19 -14.54 25.08
CA ASN A 315 -3.07 -13.11 25.23
C ASN A 315 -2.23 -12.56 24.07
N TYR A 316 -2.88 -11.82 23.16
CA TYR A 316 -2.28 -11.30 21.94
C TYR A 316 -1.98 -9.81 22.00
N VAL A 317 -2.27 -9.16 23.13
CA VAL A 317 -2.28 -7.71 23.27
C VAL A 317 -1.21 -7.26 24.25
N VAL A 318 -0.37 -6.34 23.81
CA VAL A 318 0.45 -5.52 24.70
C VAL A 318 -0.35 -4.26 25.05
N GLU A 319 -0.43 -3.95 26.34
CA GLU A 319 -0.99 -2.69 26.84
C GLU A 319 0.11 -1.84 27.46
N PHE A 320 0.20 -0.59 27.01
CA PHE A 320 1.07 0.42 27.57
C PHE A 320 0.35 1.08 28.74
N THR A 321 1.00 1.09 29.90
CA THR A 321 0.39 1.48 31.20
C THR A 321 1.06 2.69 31.83
N LYS A 322 1.91 3.40 31.09
CA LYS A 322 2.72 4.51 31.62
C LYS A 322 2.87 5.61 30.58
N ASP A 323 3.09 6.81 31.09
CA ASP A 323 3.45 8.01 30.34
C ASP A 323 2.39 8.34 29.27
N ASP A 324 2.78 9.05 28.22
CA ASP A 324 1.87 9.49 27.16
C ASP A 324 1.30 8.33 26.30
N LEU A 325 1.77 7.09 26.53
CA LEU A 325 1.25 5.88 25.90
C LEU A 325 0.27 5.12 26.80
N GLU A 326 -0.02 5.58 28.01
CA GLU A 326 -1.00 4.93 28.88
C GLU A 326 -2.36 4.80 28.17
N GLY A 327 -2.85 3.56 28.05
CA GLY A 327 -4.10 3.23 27.35
C GLY A 327 -3.91 2.90 25.86
N PHE A 328 -2.69 2.97 25.33
CA PHE A 328 -2.39 2.40 24.02
C PHE A 328 -2.30 0.87 24.14
N LYS A 329 -3.02 0.15 23.29
CA LYS A 329 -2.93 -1.30 23.14
C LYS A 329 -2.57 -1.68 21.72
N PHE A 330 -1.78 -2.73 21.58
CA PHE A 330 -1.29 -3.17 20.29
C PHE A 330 -1.27 -4.70 20.18
N ALA A 331 -1.72 -5.21 19.03
CA ALA A 331 -1.60 -6.61 18.65
C ALA A 331 -1.04 -6.74 17.24
N LEU A 332 -0.31 -7.82 16.98
CA LEU A 332 0.26 -8.12 15.68
C LEU A 332 -0.22 -9.47 15.15
N VAL A 333 -0.80 -9.44 13.96
CA VAL A 333 -1.33 -10.60 13.25
C VAL A 333 -0.56 -10.80 11.94
N LYS A 334 -0.41 -12.06 11.56
CA LYS A 334 0.06 -12.51 10.25
C LYS A 334 -1.15 -12.84 9.39
N GLY A 335 -1.29 -12.14 8.27
CA GLY A 335 -2.34 -12.37 7.29
C GLY A 335 -2.13 -13.64 6.46
N PRO A 336 -3.02 -13.91 5.48
CA PRO A 336 -3.03 -15.14 4.71
C PRO A 336 -1.81 -15.36 3.81
N SER A 337 -1.10 -14.29 3.43
CA SER A 337 0.17 -14.42 2.70
C SER A 337 1.38 -14.40 3.63
N GLY A 338 1.16 -14.25 4.94
CA GLY A 338 2.18 -14.05 5.97
C GLY A 338 2.67 -12.61 6.09
N GLU A 339 1.96 -11.67 5.45
CA GLU A 339 2.11 -10.23 5.65
C GLU A 339 1.77 -9.87 7.10
N GLN A 340 2.29 -8.74 7.58
CA GLN A 340 2.01 -8.25 8.92
C GLN A 340 0.82 -7.31 8.90
N ILE A 341 0.02 -7.36 9.97
CA ILE A 341 -1.15 -6.53 10.18
C ILE A 341 -1.17 -6.13 11.65
N GLY A 342 -1.12 -4.84 11.92
CA GLY A 342 -1.26 -4.28 13.26
C GLY A 342 -2.72 -4.04 13.61
N PHE A 343 -3.04 -4.14 14.89
CA PHE A 343 -4.28 -3.63 15.45
C PHE A 343 -3.92 -2.75 16.64
N CYS A 344 -4.40 -1.52 16.62
CA CYS A 344 -4.18 -0.54 17.67
C CYS A 344 -5.51 -0.17 18.34
N GLN A 345 -5.50 0.04 19.64
CA GLN A 345 -6.61 0.63 20.37
C GLN A 345 -6.05 1.73 21.26
N PHE A 346 -6.73 2.87 21.29
CA PHE A 346 -6.33 4.02 22.10
C PHE A 346 -7.43 4.33 23.09
N THR A 347 -7.08 4.34 24.38
CA THR A 347 -7.95 4.75 25.48
C THR A 347 -7.21 5.74 26.38
N GLY A 348 -7.93 6.40 27.29
CA GLY A 348 -7.32 7.18 28.37
C GLY A 348 -6.40 8.29 27.87
N VAL A 349 -5.15 8.29 28.35
CA VAL A 349 -4.15 9.32 28.02
C VAL A 349 -3.77 9.27 26.54
N ALA A 350 -3.48 8.07 26.02
CA ALA A 350 -3.08 7.90 24.63
C ALA A 350 -4.16 8.36 23.64
N GLU A 351 -5.45 8.09 23.94
CA GLU A 351 -6.58 8.59 23.16
C GLU A 351 -6.58 10.12 23.11
N GLN A 352 -6.46 10.77 24.27
CA GLN A 352 -6.50 12.22 24.37
C GLN A 352 -5.32 12.88 23.63
N VAL A 353 -4.12 12.34 23.79
CA VAL A 353 -2.92 12.81 23.09
C VAL A 353 -3.09 12.68 21.59
N LEU A 354 -3.44 11.49 21.09
CA LEU A 354 -3.63 11.26 19.66
C LEU A 354 -4.71 12.15 19.07
N LYS A 355 -5.86 12.26 19.76
CA LYS A 355 -6.98 13.11 19.33
C LYS A 355 -6.58 14.59 19.26
N ASN A 356 -5.89 15.10 20.27
CA ASN A 356 -5.45 16.50 20.28
C ASN A 356 -4.47 16.78 19.15
N GLU A 357 -3.47 15.91 18.95
CA GLU A 357 -2.52 16.04 17.84
C GLU A 357 -3.21 15.97 16.48
N MET A 358 -4.20 15.07 16.31
CA MET A 358 -4.99 15.00 15.09
C MET A 358 -5.80 16.29 14.84
N LEU A 359 -6.41 16.85 15.87
CA LEU A 359 -7.17 18.11 15.77
C LEU A 359 -6.25 19.29 15.45
N ASP A 360 -5.11 19.41 16.16
CA ASP A 360 -4.12 20.46 15.96
C ASP A 360 -3.49 20.38 14.56
N TYR A 361 -3.30 19.17 14.03
CA TYR A 361 -2.82 18.93 12.68
C TYR A 361 -3.89 19.17 11.60
N GLY A 362 -5.18 19.01 11.94
CA GLY A 362 -6.28 18.95 10.98
C GLY A 362 -6.34 17.60 10.22
N ALA A 363 -5.98 16.51 10.89
CA ALA A 363 -6.04 15.16 10.33
C ALA A 363 -7.50 14.70 10.22
N VAL A 364 -7.75 13.73 9.35
CA VAL A 364 -9.03 13.03 9.32
C VAL A 364 -8.83 11.64 9.92
N SER A 365 -9.81 11.22 10.70
CA SER A 365 -9.92 9.85 11.17
C SER A 365 -11.37 9.57 11.51
N THR A 366 -11.85 8.37 11.21
CA THR A 366 -13.16 7.89 11.68
C THR A 366 -13.13 7.39 13.12
N LEU A 367 -11.94 7.30 13.73
CA LEU A 367 -11.77 6.87 15.12
C LEU A 367 -12.40 7.85 16.13
N PHE A 368 -12.40 9.15 15.83
CA PHE A 368 -12.97 10.18 16.69
C PHE A 368 -13.98 11.03 15.93
N GLU A 369 -15.15 11.28 16.54
CA GLU A 369 -16.22 12.09 15.95
C GLU A 369 -15.72 13.48 15.52
N ASP A 370 -14.89 14.13 16.34
CA ASP A 370 -14.37 15.48 16.05
C ASP A 370 -13.43 15.52 14.84
N THR A 371 -12.74 14.41 14.55
CA THR A 371 -11.83 14.29 13.38
C THR A 371 -12.52 13.65 12.17
N HIS A 372 -13.79 13.28 12.31
CA HIS A 372 -14.54 12.57 11.29
C HIS A 372 -15.05 13.55 10.23
N SER A 373 -14.30 13.66 9.13
CA SER A 373 -14.53 14.63 8.04
C SER A 373 -15.95 14.64 7.43
N ILE A 374 -16.63 13.48 7.40
CA ILE A 374 -18.03 13.43 6.95
C ILE A 374 -19.01 13.91 8.02
N LEU A 375 -18.87 13.48 9.28
CA LEU A 375 -19.80 13.89 10.36
C LEU A 375 -19.71 15.39 10.67
N ASN A 376 -18.54 15.99 10.49
CA ASN A 376 -18.33 17.43 10.69
C ASN A 376 -18.53 18.27 9.42
N GLY A 377 -19.03 17.67 8.32
CA GLY A 377 -19.41 18.36 7.09
C GLY A 377 -18.26 18.84 6.20
N LYS A 378 -17.00 18.51 6.52
CA LYS A 378 -15.81 18.90 5.71
C LYS A 378 -15.72 18.22 4.36
N CYS A 379 -16.52 17.17 4.15
CA CYS A 379 -16.68 16.49 2.87
C CYS A 379 -18.02 16.82 2.20
N ASP A 380 -18.84 17.75 2.70
CA ASP A 380 -20.21 17.95 2.21
C ASP A 380 -20.24 18.49 0.77
N TYR A 381 -19.37 19.45 0.41
CA TYR A 381 -19.32 19.93 -0.97
C TYR A 381 -18.85 18.81 -1.89
N THR A 382 -17.79 18.13 -1.50
CA THR A 382 -17.25 16.99 -2.22
C THR A 382 -18.30 15.86 -2.40
N CYS A 383 -19.01 15.44 -1.34
CA CYS A 383 -20.07 14.42 -1.42
C CYS A 383 -21.36 14.94 -2.06
N SER A 384 -21.62 16.25 -2.12
CA SER A 384 -22.71 16.81 -2.95
C SER A 384 -22.38 16.75 -4.44
N PHE A 385 -21.10 16.84 -4.81
CA PHE A 385 -20.61 16.71 -6.18
C PHE A 385 -20.87 15.31 -6.77
N LYS A 386 -20.87 14.27 -5.91
CA LYS A 386 -21.34 12.93 -6.29
C LYS A 386 -22.74 12.96 -6.88
N HIS A 387 -23.66 13.72 -6.29
CA HIS A 387 -25.04 13.77 -6.78
C HIS A 387 -25.13 14.37 -8.18
N TYR A 388 -24.29 15.36 -8.48
CA TYR A 388 -24.15 15.92 -9.83
C TYR A 388 -23.55 14.92 -10.83
N TYR A 389 -22.53 14.16 -10.41
CA TYR A 389 -21.86 13.15 -11.24
C TYR A 389 -22.76 11.96 -11.59
N ASP A 390 -23.52 11.47 -10.61
CA ASP A 390 -24.46 10.37 -10.79
C ASP A 390 -25.61 10.76 -11.74
N THR A 391 -26.09 12.01 -11.66
CA THR A 391 -27.16 12.52 -12.54
C THR A 391 -26.72 12.60 -14.02
N ILE A 392 -25.48 13.02 -14.30
CA ILE A 392 -24.99 13.18 -15.68
C ILE A 392 -24.64 11.86 -16.34
N HIS A 393 -24.17 10.87 -15.58
CA HIS A 393 -23.76 9.58 -16.11
C HIS A 393 -24.85 8.50 -16.08
N GLU A 394 -25.98 8.71 -15.40
CA GLU A 394 -27.19 7.90 -15.60
C GLU A 394 -27.98 8.31 -16.87
N GLU A 395 -27.76 9.52 -17.40
CA GLU A 395 -28.42 10.04 -18.62
C GLU A 395 -27.67 9.74 -19.93
N LEU A 396 -26.42 9.23 -19.85
CA LEU A 396 -25.60 8.79 -20.99
C LEU A 396 -25.51 7.27 -21.03
#